data_AF-T1ISY8-F1
#
_entry.id   AF-T1ISY8-F1
#
_cell.length_a   1.000
_cell.length_b   1.000
_cell.length_c   1.000
_cell.angle_alpha   90.00
_cell.angle_beta   90.00
_cell.angle_gamma   90.00
#
_symmetry.space_group_name_H-M   'P 1'
#
loop_
_entity.id
_entity.type
_entity.pdbx_description
1 polymer ?
#
loop_
_entity_poly.entity_id
_entity_poly.type
_entity_poly.pdbx_seq_one_letter_code
_entity_poly.pdbx_strand_id
1 'polypeptide(L)' 'MGINIPTKNELVANSMNPEQLAQLVGANSLMYLTVEGLQKAVREGIKDSAPENVGHCTACLTGVYPVDLQ' A
#
# COMPACT_ATOMS: atom_id res chain seq x y z
N MET A 1 1.21 11.89 -9.01
CA MET A 1 2.06 10.98 -8.22
C MET A 1 3.51 11.25 -8.60
N GLY A 2 4.44 11.28 -7.64
CA GLY A 2 5.83 11.72 -7.89
C GLY A 2 6.82 11.13 -6.89
N ILE A 3 6.48 9.97 -6.33
CA ILE A 3 7.34 9.21 -5.42
C ILE A 3 8.24 8.33 -6.28
N ASN A 4 9.53 8.29 -5.96
CA ASN A 4 10.47 7.39 -6.62
C ASN A 4 10.27 5.96 -6.10
N ILE A 5 9.64 5.10 -6.91
CA ILE A 5 9.38 3.70 -6.59
C ILE A 5 10.10 2.83 -7.62
N PRO A 6 10.77 1.74 -7.20
CA PRO A 6 11.38 0.77 -8.13
C PRO A 6 10.37 0.18 -9.12
N THR A 7 10.87 -0.44 -10.19
CA THR A 7 10.00 -1.13 -11.15
C THR A 7 9.26 -2.29 -10.50
N LYS A 8 8.13 -2.69 -11.08
CA LYS A 8 7.30 -3.81 -10.57
C LYS A 8 8.12 -5.10 -10.35
N ASN A 9 9.11 -5.36 -11.19
CA ASN A 9 9.97 -6.55 -11.10
C ASN A 9 11.02 -6.46 -9.98
N GLU A 10 11.36 -5.25 -9.55
CA GLU A 10 12.31 -5.03 -8.44
C GLU A 10 11.61 -5.04 -7.06
N LEU A 11 10.28 -4.97 -7.03
CA LEU A 11 9.49 -5.03 -5.80
C LEU A 11 9.34 -6.49 -5.34
N VAL A 12 9.99 -6.84 -4.22
CA VAL A 12 9.96 -8.21 -3.68
C VAL A 12 8.54 -8.74 -3.41
N ALA A 13 7.63 -7.86 -2.97
CA ALA A 13 6.24 -8.19 -2.70
C ALA A 13 5.42 -8.47 -3.98
N ASN A 14 5.94 -8.16 -5.17
CA ASN A 14 5.29 -8.51 -6.44
C ASN A 14 5.41 -10.01 -6.76
N SER A 15 6.41 -10.71 -6.19
CA SER A 15 6.67 -12.12 -6.46
C SER A 15 6.66 -13.03 -5.23
N MET A 16 6.53 -12.46 -4.03
CA MET A 16 6.60 -13.21 -2.76
C MET A 16 5.43 -12.87 -1.84
N ASN A 17 4.85 -13.90 -1.24
CA ASN A 17 3.90 -13.75 -0.14
C ASN A 17 4.64 -13.44 1.20
N PRO A 18 3.92 -13.07 2.27
CA PRO A 18 4.54 -12.72 3.55
C PRO A 18 5.42 -13.83 4.14
N GLU A 19 5.01 -15.09 4.01
CA GLU A 19 5.75 -16.24 4.54
C GLU A 19 7.09 -16.43 3.81
N GLN A 20 7.09 -16.35 2.49
CA GLN A 20 8.29 -16.40 1.65
C GLN A 20 9.22 -15.22 1.94
N LEU A 21 8.65 -14.03 2.10
CA LEU A 21 9.43 -12.84 2.42
C LEU A 21 10.06 -12.93 3.81
N ALA A 22 9.35 -13.47 4.81
CA ALA A 22 9.90 -13.72 6.14
C ALA A 22 11.13 -14.63 6.07
N GLN A 23 11.04 -15.72 5.30
CA GLN A 23 12.17 -16.62 5.07
C GLN A 23 13.34 -15.91 4.38
N LEU A 24 13.07 -15.11 3.34
CA LEU A 24 14.09 -14.37 2.59
C LEU A 24 14.90 -13.42 3.49
N VAL A 25 14.24 -12.71 4.40
CA VAL A 25 14.89 -11.73 5.28
C VAL A 25 15.38 -12.32 6.60
N GLY A 26 15.17 -13.61 6.85
CA GLY A 26 15.56 -14.29 8.09
C GLY A 26 14.69 -13.97 9.31
N ALA A 27 13.45 -13.53 9.11
CA ALA A 27 12.50 -13.26 10.19
C ALA A 27 11.75 -14.52 10.63
N ASN A 28 11.35 -14.58 11.91
CA ASN A 28 10.49 -15.65 12.42
C ASN A 28 9.06 -15.59 11.85
N SER A 29 8.56 -14.37 11.60
CA SER A 29 7.26 -14.11 11.00
C SER A 29 7.25 -12.73 10.34
N LEU A 30 6.34 -12.54 9.38
CA LEU A 30 6.10 -11.26 8.72
C LEU A 30 4.60 -11.12 8.44
N MET A 31 4.05 -9.95 8.71
CA MET A 31 2.66 -9.61 8.40
C MET A 31 2.60 -8.18 7.86
N TYR A 32 1.71 -7.94 6.90
CA TYR A 32 1.41 -6.60 6.42
C TYR A 32 0.23 -6.00 7.19
N LEU A 33 0.25 -4.67 7.35
CA LEU A 33 -0.96 -3.93 7.69
C LEU A 33 -1.95 -4.06 6.52
N THR A 34 -3.23 -4.28 6.82
CA THR A 34 -4.25 -4.32 5.77
C THR A 34 -4.45 -2.92 5.16
N VAL A 35 -4.88 -2.86 3.90
CA VAL A 35 -5.12 -1.57 3.23
C VAL A 35 -6.22 -0.80 3.95
N GLU A 36 -7.27 -1.49 4.40
CA GLU A 36 -8.37 -0.92 5.16
C GLU A 36 -7.88 -0.39 6.52
N GLY A 37 -7.00 -1.14 7.19
CA GLY A 37 -6.38 -0.75 8.46
C GLY A 37 -5.53 0.49 8.30
N LEU A 38 -4.73 0.57 7.22
CA LEU A 38 -3.95 1.74 6.87
C LEU A 38 -4.84 2.96 6.61
N GLN A 39 -5.88 2.81 5.78
CA GLN A 39 -6.82 3.89 5.45
C GLN A 39 -7.54 4.43 6.70
N LYS A 40 -7.95 3.55 7.60
CA LYS A 40 -8.56 3.94 8.87
C LYS A 40 -7.56 4.71 9.74
N ALA A 41 -6.33 4.20 9.89
CA ALA A 41 -5.32 4.80 10.73
C ALA A 41 -4.91 6.20 10.25
N VAL A 42 -4.72 6.41 8.95
CA VAL A 42 -4.32 7.73 8.42
C VAL A 42 -5.43 8.78 8.49
N ARG A 43 -6.70 8.35 8.54
CA ARG A 43 -7.85 9.24 8.70
C ARG A 43 -8.20 9.55 10.15
N GLU A 44 -7.60 8.85 11.10
CA GLU A 44 -7.90 9.04 12.52
C GLU A 44 -7.61 10.49 12.94
N GLY A 45 -8.62 11.16 13.53
CA GLY A 45 -8.51 12.55 13.96
C GLY A 45 -8.69 13.61 12.86
N ILE A 46 -8.85 13.23 11.60
CA ILE A 46 -9.22 14.15 10.52
C ILE A 46 -10.73 14.43 10.62
N LYS A 47 -11.12 15.70 10.72
CA LYS A 47 -12.54 16.09 10.71
C LYS A 47 -13.10 15.92 9.30
N ASP A 48 -14.10 15.06 9.13
CA ASP A 48 -14.83 14.86 7.87
C ASP A 48 -15.59 16.14 7.49
N SER A 49 -14.84 17.07 6.90
CA SER A 49 -15.33 18.32 6.30
C SER A 49 -15.06 18.33 4.79
N ALA A 50 -14.43 17.27 4.28
CA ALA A 50 -14.11 17.09 2.88
C ALA A 50 -15.19 16.24 2.18
N PRO A 51 -15.44 16.48 0.86
CA PRO A 51 -16.33 15.66 0.05
C PRO A 51 -15.99 14.16 0.09
N GLU A 52 -16.96 13.29 -0.19
CA GLU A 52 -16.81 11.81 -0.18
C GLU A 52 -15.63 11.29 -1.03
N ASN A 53 -15.20 12.06 -2.04
CA ASN A 53 -14.12 11.70 -2.97
C ASN A 53 -12.72 12.18 -2.55
N VAL A 54 -12.54 12.68 -1.31
CA VAL A 54 -11.22 13.09 -0.80
C VAL A 54 -10.62 11.95 0.03
N GLY A 55 -9.40 11.53 -0.35
CA GLY A 55 -8.70 10.43 0.32
C GLY A 55 -7.24 10.31 -0.08
N HIS A 56 -6.60 9.26 0.42
CA HIS A 56 -5.21 8.95 0.13
C HIS A 56 -5.11 7.92 -1.00
N CYS A 57 -4.20 8.15 -1.93
CA CYS A 57 -3.92 7.19 -3.00
C CYS A 57 -3.30 5.91 -2.42
N THR A 58 -3.83 4.75 -2.82
CA THR A 58 -3.34 3.43 -2.44
C THR A 58 -2.80 2.62 -3.62
N ALA A 59 -2.60 3.24 -4.78
CA ALA A 59 -2.26 2.57 -6.04
C ALA A 59 -1.01 1.71 -5.95
N CYS A 60 -0.01 2.11 -5.16
CA CYS A 60 1.23 1.35 -4.98
C CYS A 60 1.03 0.04 -4.19
N LEU A 61 -0.09 -0.09 -3.48
CA LEU A 61 -0.45 -1.26 -2.69
C LEU A 61 -1.52 -2.12 -3.40
N THR A 62 -2.49 -1.47 -4.05
CA THR A 62 -3.67 -2.14 -4.64
C THR A 62 -3.62 -2.26 -6.15
N GLY A 63 -2.76 -1.50 -6.82
CA GLY A 63 -2.79 -1.32 -8.27
C GLY A 63 -3.97 -0.48 -8.79
N VAL A 64 -4.84 0.03 -7.93
CA VAL A 64 -5.99 0.86 -8.31
C VAL A 64 -5.59 2.33 -8.30
N TYR A 65 -5.43 2.90 -9.49
CA TYR A 65 -5.07 4.30 -9.67
C TYR A 65 -6.33 5.18 -9.64
N PRO A 66 -6.28 6.38 -9.03
CA PRO A 66 -7.41 7.32 -8.99
C PRO A 66 -7.62 8.07 -10.32
N VAL A 67 -6.82 7.72 -11.34
CA VAL A 67 -6.84 8.27 -12.69
C VAL A 67 -6.56 7.13 -13.66
N ASP A 68 -6.99 7.28 -14.91
CA ASP A 68 -6.67 6.32 -15.96
C ASP A 68 -5.17 6.32 -16.26
N LEU A 69 -4.62 5.13 -16.45
CA LEU A 69 -3.26 4.94 -16.91
C LEU A 69 -3.24 4.96 -18.44
N GLN A 70 -2.30 5.71 -19.01
CA GLN A 70 -2.04 5.73 -20.46
C GLN A 70 -1.00 4.69 -20.85
#